data_AF-A0A1I2HTI4-F1
#
_entry.id   AF-A0A1I2HTI4-F1
#
_cell.length_a   1.000
_cell.length_b   1.000
_cell.length_c   1.000
_cell.angle_alpha   90.00
_cell.angle_beta   90.00
_cell.angle_gamma   90.00
#
_symmetry.space_group_name_H-M   'P 1'
#
loop_
_entity.id
_entity.type
_entity.pdbx_description
1 polymer ?
#
loop_
_entity_poly.entity_id
_entity_poly.type
_entity_poly.pdbx_seq_one_letter_code
_entity_poly.pdbx_strand_id
1 'polypeptide(L)' 'MTYNTKAKVLRQPTPVEIKEVRNKAGLTQQHAAEVVHRADGARWREWEGGKYGIDLAVWELFLLKTGLRALDKT' A
#
# COMPACT_ATOMS: atom_id res chain seq x y z
N MET A 1 12.19 -20.20 -13.67
CA MET A 1 11.62 -19.11 -12.87
C MET A 1 12.72 -18.10 -12.60
N THR A 2 12.81 -17.03 -13.38
CA THR A 2 13.76 -15.94 -13.11
C THR A 2 13.08 -14.95 -12.16
N TYR A 3 13.51 -14.92 -10.90
CA TYR A 3 13.00 -13.95 -9.93
C TYR A 3 13.77 -12.63 -10.09
N ASN A 4 13.04 -11.51 -10.15
CA ASN A 4 13.64 -10.18 -10.20
C ASN A 4 14.32 -9.88 -8.85
N THR A 5 15.65 -9.86 -8.83
CA THR A 5 16.47 -9.58 -7.63
C THR A 5 16.72 -8.09 -7.39
N LYS A 6 16.20 -7.19 -8.23
CA LYS A 6 16.39 -5.73 -8.15
C LYS A 6 15.15 -4.96 -7.70
N ALA A 7 14.31 -5.53 -6.83
CA ALA A 7 13.19 -4.78 -6.27
C ALA A 7 13.71 -3.60 -5.42
N LYS A 8 13.30 -2.37 -5.76
CA LYS A 8 13.62 -1.17 -4.95
C LYS A 8 13.15 -1.35 -3.51
N VAL A 9 14.03 -1.07 -2.54
CA VAL A 9 13.71 -1.18 -1.11
C VAL A 9 12.60 -0.20 -0.74
N LEU A 10 11.55 -0.69 -0.08
CA LEU A 10 10.52 0.14 0.53
C LEU A 10 10.88 0.48 1.97
N ARG A 11 10.63 1.74 2.35
CA ARG A 11 10.61 2.14 3.75
C ARG A 11 9.19 2.03 4.31
N GLN A 12 9.10 1.92 5.63
CA GLN A 12 7.84 2.02 6.34
C GLN A 12 7.21 3.41 6.09
N PRO A 13 5.97 3.48 5.59
CA PRO A 13 5.28 4.76 5.44
C PRO A 13 4.74 5.22 6.80
N THR A 14 4.66 6.53 6.98
CA THR A 14 3.99 7.13 8.13
C THR A 14 2.46 7.08 7.95
N PRO A 15 1.67 7.20 9.03
CA PRO A 15 0.21 7.23 8.94
C PRO A 15 -0.33 8.33 8.01
N VAL A 16 0.34 9.49 8.01
CA VAL A 16 0.03 10.63 7.15
C VAL A 16 0.27 10.28 5.68
N GLU A 17 1.42 9.68 5.36
CA GLU A 17 1.75 9.25 4.00
C GLU A 17 0.77 8.21 3.46
N ILE A 18 0.33 7.25 4.29
CA ILE A 18 -0.68 6.26 3.90
C ILE A 18 -1.97 6.96 3.47
N LYS A 19 -2.42 7.94 4.26
CA LYS A 19 -3.62 8.74 3.97
C LYS A 19 -3.48 9.57 2.69
N GLU A 20 -2.36 10.26 2.53
CA GLU A 20 -2.08 11.11 1.36
C GLU A 20 -2.06 10.29 0.07
N VAL A 21 -1.36 9.16 0.07
CA VAL A 21 -1.27 8.27 -1.10
C VAL A 21 -2.63 7.66 -1.41
N ARG A 22 -3.42 7.24 -0.40
CA ARG A 22 -4.79 6.78 -0.63
C ARG A 22 -5.65 7.87 -1.27
N ASN A 23 -5.59 9.09 -0.75
CA ASN A 23 -6.35 10.22 -1.29
C ASN A 23 -5.91 10.53 -2.74
N LYS A 24 -4.60 10.45 -3.04
CA LYS A 24 -4.06 10.61 -4.40
C LYS A 24 -4.58 9.53 -5.36
N ALA A 25 -4.80 8.30 -4.87
CA ALA A 25 -5.43 7.23 -5.62
C ALA A 25 -6.96 7.42 -5.78
N GLY A 26 -7.57 8.42 -5.14
CA GLY A 26 -9.02 8.67 -5.20
C GLY A 26 -9.86 7.61 -4.48
N LEU A 27 -9.28 6.86 -3.55
CA LEU A 27 -9.93 5.72 -2.91
C LEU A 27 -10.46 6.05 -1.51
N THR A 28 -11.60 5.46 -1.16
CA THR A 28 -12.06 5.37 0.23
C THR A 28 -11.19 4.37 1.00
N GLN A 29 -11.21 4.40 2.34
CA GLN A 29 -10.48 3.43 3.16
C GLN A 29 -10.94 1.98 2.91
N GLN A 30 -12.24 1.79 2.64
CA GLN A 30 -12.80 0.49 2.27
C GLN A 30 -12.26 0.01 0.92
N HIS A 31 -12.33 0.85 -0.13
CA HIS A 31 -11.81 0.46 -1.45
C HIS A 31 -10.29 0.21 -1.42
N ALA A 32 -9.54 0.99 -0.64
CA ALA A 32 -8.11 0.77 -0.47
C ALA A 32 -7.79 -0.58 0.20
N ALA A 33 -8.58 -1.00 1.19
CA ALA A 33 -8.48 -2.32 1.80
C ALA A 33 -8.81 -3.45 0.82
N GLU A 34 -9.85 -3.29 0.00
CA GLU A 34 -10.25 -4.26 -1.03
C GLU A 34 -9.18 -4.44 -2.11
N VAL A 35 -8.51 -3.35 -2.53
CA VAL A 35 -7.38 -3.40 -3.48
C VAL A 35 -6.31 -4.41 -3.02
N VAL A 36 -6.05 -4.46 -1.71
CA VAL A 36 -5.06 -5.35 -1.09
C VAL A 36 -5.67 -6.60 -0.45
N HIS A 37 -6.87 -7.00 -0.87
CA HIS A 37 -7.55 -8.23 -0.45
C HIS A 37 -7.80 -8.33 1.07
N ARG A 38 -8.03 -7.20 1.73
CA ARG A 38 -8.53 -7.17 3.11
C ARG A 38 -10.06 -7.16 3.07
N ALA A 39 -10.67 -7.78 4.09
CA ALA A 39 -12.13 -7.93 4.18
C ALA A 39 -12.85 -6.59 4.44
N ASP A 40 -12.20 -5.66 5.15
CA ASP A 40 -12.80 -4.37 5.51
C ASP A 40 -11.76 -3.25 5.68
N GLY A 41 -12.26 -2.01 5.67
CA GLY A 41 -11.47 -0.79 5.86
C GLY A 41 -11.11 -0.44 7.31
N ALA A 42 -11.47 -1.25 8.32
CA ALA A 42 -11.07 -1.00 9.70
C ALA A 42 -9.56 -1.08 9.87
N ARG A 43 -8.92 -2.09 9.25
CA ARG A 43 -7.45 -2.19 9.31
C ARG A 43 -6.75 -1.01 8.63
N TRP A 44 -7.33 -0.52 7.53
CA TRP A 44 -6.82 0.68 6.85
C TRP A 44 -6.90 1.93 7.74
N ARG A 45 -8.01 2.11 8.47
CA ARG A 45 -8.17 3.19 9.47
C ARG A 45 -7.13 3.10 10.58
N GLU A 46 -6.83 1.91 11.08
CA GLU A 46 -5.82 1.76 12.13
C GLU A 46 -4.41 2.16 11.66
N TRP A 47 -4.08 1.89 10.40
CA TRP A 47 -2.82 2.31 9.79
C TRP A 47 -2.75 3.83 9.61
N GLU A 48 -3.81 4.46 9.10
CA GLU A 48 -3.88 5.92 8.98
C GLU A 48 -3.96 6.64 10.33
N GLY A 49 -4.47 5.97 11.36
CA GLY A 49 -4.48 6.46 12.73
C GLY A 49 -3.18 6.24 13.49
N GLY A 50 -2.22 5.50 12.94
CA GLY A 50 -0.93 5.22 13.58
C GLY A 50 -0.98 4.24 14.75
N LYS A 51 -2.11 3.56 14.97
CA LYS A 51 -2.21 2.50 15.98
C LYS A 51 -1.30 1.32 15.63
N TYR A 52 -1.20 1.03 14.34
CA TYR A 52 -0.30 0.01 13.79
C TYR A 52 0.40 0.54 12.54
N GLY A 53 1.61 0.06 12.26
CA GLY A 53 2.23 0.23 10.94
C GLY A 53 1.57 -0.68 9.90
N ILE A 54 1.53 -0.24 8.65
CA ILE A 54 1.11 -1.09 7.53
C ILE A 54 2.23 -2.08 7.18
N ASP A 55 1.86 -3.34 6.92
CA ASP A 55 2.83 -4.34 6.47
C ASP A 55 3.44 -3.91 5.12
N LEU A 56 4.77 -3.97 4.95
CA LEU A 56 5.40 -3.53 3.70
C LEU A 56 4.90 -4.31 2.48
N ALA A 57 4.57 -5.59 2.63
CA ALA A 57 4.00 -6.40 1.55
C ALA A 57 2.62 -5.87 1.11
N VAL A 58 1.78 -5.45 2.07
CA VAL A 58 0.47 -4.85 1.78
C VAL A 58 0.65 -3.49 1.14
N TRP A 59 1.58 -2.69 1.67
CA TRP A 59 1.89 -1.38 1.13
C TRP A 59 2.40 -1.44 -0.32
N GLU A 60 3.31 -2.37 -0.59
CA GLU A 60 3.82 -2.62 -1.93
C GLU A 60 2.70 -3.01 -2.89
N LEU A 61 1.86 -3.96 -2.48
CA LEU A 61 0.73 -4.41 -3.29
C LEU A 61 -0.23 -3.27 -3.62
N PHE A 62 -0.52 -2.41 -2.64
CA PHE A 62 -1.36 -1.22 -2.84
C PHE A 62 -0.76 -0.29 -3.90
N LEU A 63 0.52 0.06 -3.75
CA LEU A 63 1.21 0.97 -4.68
C LEU A 63 1.26 0.40 -6.10
N LEU A 64 1.48 -0.90 -6.24
CA LEU A 64 1.49 -1.57 -7.54
C LEU A 64 0.11 -1.54 -8.20
N LYS A 65 -0.94 -1.89 -7.46
CA LYS A 65 -2.30 -1.97 -8.00
C LYS A 65 -2.91 -0.60 -8.29
N THR A 66 -2.45 0.44 -7.62
CA THR A 66 -2.87 1.83 -7.88
C THR A 66 -2.00 2.53 -8.94
N GLY A 67 -0.98 1.85 -9.49
CA GLY A 67 -0.06 2.44 -10.47
C GLY A 67 0.87 3.50 -9.89
N LEU A 68 0.88 3.69 -8.56
CA LEU A 68 1.76 4.64 -7.86
C LEU A 68 3.19 4.11 -7.72
N ARG A 69 3.41 2.84 -8.07
CA ARG A 69 4.73 2.23 -8.22
C ARG A 69 4.76 1.36 -9.47
N ALA A 70 5.81 1.51 -10.27
CA ALA A 70 6.11 0.59 -11.37
C ALA A 70 6.99 -0.57 -10.87
N LEU A 71 6.79 -1.76 -11.45
CA LEU A 71 7.80 -2.81 -11.42
C LEU A 71 8.86 -2.45 -12.47
N ASP A 72 10.13 -2.47 -12.08
CA ASP A 72 11.22 -2.43 -13.05
C ASP A 72 11.09 -3.67 -13.93
N LYS A 73 10.62 -3.47 -15.17
CA LYS A 73 10.56 -4.53 -16.17
C LYS A 73 12.00 -4.82 -16.60
N THR A 74 12.41 -6.07 -16.42
CA THR A 74 13.69 -6.61 -16.94
C THR A 74 13.59 -6.80 -18.44
#